data_AF-Q4BV04-F1
#
_entry.id   AF-Q4BV04-F1
#
_cell.length_a   1.000
_cell.length_b   1.000
_cell.length_c   1.000
_cell.angle_alpha   90.00
_cell.angle_beta   90.00
_cell.angle_gamma   90.00
#
_symmetry.space_group_name_H-M   'P 1'
#
loop_
_entity.id
_entity.type
_entity.pdbx_description
1 polymer ?
#
loop_
_entity_poly.entity_id
_entity_poly.type
_entity_poly.pdbx_seq_one_letter_code
_entity_poly.pdbx_strand_id
1 'polypeptide(L)' 'MLKQYRQTGNLAPLKRRKQTPTKLNLKQLKVLEELVKTNNDATLEELRKQFIATTGIIISRSTVDRMLHRLNLT' A
#
# COMPACT_ATOMS: atom_id res chain seq x y z
N MET A 1 -13.52 -20.70 -26.08
CA MET A 1 -14.49 -20.51 -24.97
C MET A 1 -14.98 -21.82 -24.32
N LEU A 2 -15.04 -22.95 -25.03
CA LEU A 2 -15.45 -24.26 -24.47
C LEU A 2 -14.58 -24.78 -23.30
N LYS A 3 -13.25 -24.55 -23.32
CA LYS A 3 -12.34 -25.02 -22.26
C LYS A 3 -12.70 -24.43 -20.89
N GLN A 4 -13.03 -23.14 -20.83
CA GLN A 4 -13.39 -22.47 -19.57
C GLN A 4 -14.72 -23.00 -19.02
N TYR A 5 -15.74 -23.20 -19.86
CA TYR A 5 -17.00 -23.80 -19.42
C TYR A 5 -16.80 -25.22 -18.87
N ARG A 6 -15.98 -26.05 -19.52
CA ARG A 6 -15.66 -27.40 -19.02
C ARG A 6 -14.93 -27.40 -17.68
N GLN A 7 -14.17 -26.35 -17.36
CA GLN A 7 -13.35 -26.29 -16.15
C GLN A 7 -14.03 -25.53 -15.00
N THR A 8 -14.78 -24.48 -15.29
CA THR A 8 -15.39 -23.60 -14.28
C THR A 8 -16.92 -23.55 -14.33
N GLY A 9 -17.56 -24.24 -15.28
CA GLY A 9 -19.03 -24.21 -15.46
C GLY A 9 -19.58 -22.84 -15.86
N ASN A 10 -18.70 -21.88 -16.14
CA ASN A 10 -19.04 -20.47 -16.33
C ASN A 10 -18.33 -19.91 -17.57
N LEU A 11 -19.09 -19.19 -18.40
CA LEU A 11 -18.64 -18.53 -19.63
C LEU A 11 -18.23 -17.07 -19.40
N ALA A 12 -18.50 -16.51 -18.21
CA ALA A 12 -18.12 -15.15 -17.89
C ALA A 12 -16.59 -14.97 -17.89
N PRO A 13 -16.07 -13.84 -18.37
CA PRO A 13 -14.63 -13.57 -18.36
C PRO A 13 -14.08 -13.63 -16.93
N LEU A 14 -12.89 -14.22 -16.78
CA LEU A 14 -12.21 -14.33 -15.50
C LEU A 14 -11.95 -12.94 -14.92
N LYS A 15 -12.65 -12.60 -13.83
CA LYS A 15 -12.37 -11.37 -13.07
C LYS A 15 -10.97 -11.48 -12.46
N ARG A 16 -10.14 -10.47 -12.70
CA ARG A 16 -8.80 -10.37 -12.11
C ARG A 16 -8.92 -10.32 -10.57
N ARG A 17 -8.55 -11.40 -9.89
CA ARG A 17 -8.82 -11.56 -8.45
C ARG A 17 -7.85 -10.81 -7.53
N LYS A 18 -6.64 -10.47 -7.99
CA LYS A 18 -5.63 -9.82 -7.14
C LYS A 18 -4.86 -8.74 -7.92
N GLN A 19 -4.85 -7.54 -7.37
CA GLN A 19 -3.87 -6.49 -7.70
C GLN A 19 -2.53 -6.89 -7.08
N THR A 20 -1.42 -6.62 -7.77
CA THR A 20 -0.06 -6.89 -7.25
C THR A 20 0.07 -6.29 -5.85
N PRO A 21 0.51 -7.07 -4.84
CA PRO A 21 0.67 -6.55 -3.49
C PRO A 21 1.66 -5.38 -3.51
N THR A 22 1.34 -4.36 -2.73
CA THR A 22 2.16 -3.16 -2.60
C THR A 22 3.51 -3.53 -1.98
N LYS A 23 4.58 -2.81 -2.34
CA LYS A 23 5.94 -3.07 -1.82
C LYS A 23 6.06 -2.99 -0.29
N LEU A 24 5.10 -2.37 0.41
CA LEU A 24 5.13 -2.24 1.86
C LEU A 24 4.44 -3.41 2.59
N ASN A 25 5.13 -3.90 3.62
CA ASN A 25 4.63 -4.88 4.56
C ASN A 25 3.68 -4.22 5.58
N LEU A 26 2.70 -4.97 6.11
CA LEU A 26 1.78 -4.51 7.16
C LEU A 26 2.49 -3.93 8.39
N LYS A 27 3.68 -4.44 8.73
CA LYS A 27 4.50 -3.89 9.83
C LYS A 27 4.96 -2.46 9.55
N GLN A 28 5.31 -2.17 8.31
CA GLN A 28 5.83 -0.86 7.88
C GLN A 28 4.70 0.17 7.82
N LEU A 29 3.48 -0.27 7.48
CA LEU A 29 2.29 0.57 7.56
C LEU A 29 1.99 1.01 8.99
N LYS A 30 2.13 0.12 9.98
CA LYS A 30 1.95 0.50 11.39
C LYS A 30 2.97 1.53 11.87
N VAL A 31 4.25 1.35 11.51
CA VAL A 31 5.30 2.33 11.83
C VAL A 31 4.97 3.70 11.23
N LEU A 32 4.49 3.73 9.98
CA LEU A 32 4.09 4.98 9.35
C LEU A 32 2.90 5.64 10.06
N GLU A 33 1.90 4.86 10.48
CA GLU A 33 0.75 5.37 11.22
C GLU A 33 1.14 5.98 12.57
N GLU A 34 2.03 5.32 13.33
CA GLU A 34 2.57 5.84 14.59
C GLU A 34 3.38 7.12 14.37
N LEU A 35 4.18 7.18 13.30
CA LEU A 35 4.98 8.35 12.94
C LEU A 35 4.11 9.57 12.65
N VAL A 36 2.99 9.37 11.94
CA VAL A 36 2.03 10.43 11.59
C VAL A 36 1.27 10.88 12.84
N LYS A 37 0.86 9.96 13.70
CA LYS A 37 0.19 10.30 14.98
C LYS A 37 1.10 11.10 15.92
N THR A 38 2.38 10.79 15.94
CA THR A 38 3.37 11.49 16.77
C THR A 38 3.81 12.81 16.17
N ASN A 39 3.87 12.92 14.84
CA ASN A 39 4.28 14.12 14.12
C ASN A 39 3.16 14.59 13.17
N ASN A 40 2.05 15.03 13.75
CA ASN A 40 0.85 15.45 13.00
C ASN A 40 1.09 16.65 12.06
N ASP A 41 2.09 17.48 12.34
CA ASP A 41 2.46 18.66 11.53
C ASP A 41 3.60 18.40 10.53
N ALA A 42 4.14 17.17 10.47
CA ALA A 42 5.27 16.89 9.59
C ALA A 42 4.84 16.88 8.11
N THR A 43 5.66 17.50 7.27
CA THR A 43 5.51 17.43 5.82
C THR A 43 5.82 16.03 5.28
N LEU A 44 5.32 15.71 4.07
CA LEU A 44 5.57 14.41 3.41
C LEU A 44 7.07 14.08 3.24
N GLU A 45 7.91 15.10 3.05
CA GLU A 45 9.37 14.96 2.97
C GLU A 45 9.99 14.56 4.31
N GLU A 46 9.50 15.12 5.42
CA GLU A 46 9.98 14.84 6.76
C GLU A 46 9.54 13.44 7.22
N LEU A 47 8.27 13.09 6.99
CA LEU A 47 7.76 11.73 7.23
C LEU A 47 8.57 10.69 6.46
N ARG A 48 8.94 10.99 5.21
CA ARG A 48 9.81 10.13 4.42
C ARG A 48 11.19 9.95 5.06
N LYS A 49 11.85 11.04 5.47
CA LYS A 49 13.19 10.97 6.09
C LYS A 49 13.16 10.17 7.39
N GLN A 50 12.18 10.45 8.24
CA GLN A 50 11.98 9.73 9.50
C GLN A 50 11.69 8.25 9.25
N PHE A 51 10.82 7.93 8.30
CA PHE A 51 10.52 6.54 7.94
C PHE A 51 11.73 5.77 7.42
N ILE A 52 12.58 6.41 6.60
CA ILE A 52 13.84 5.84 6.12
C ILE A 52 14.79 5.60 7.30
N ALA A 53 14.87 6.53 8.26
CA ALA A 53 15.72 6.39 9.44
C ALA A 53 15.26 5.22 10.34
N THR A 54 13.95 5.03 10.52
CA THR A 54 13.41 3.96 11.38
C THR A 54 13.44 2.59 10.71
N THR A 55 13.13 2.53 9.41
CA THR A 55 12.88 1.26 8.70
C THR A 55 14.02 0.85 7.78
N GLY A 56 14.89 1.79 7.39
CA GLY A 56 15.94 1.58 6.39
C GLY A 56 15.44 1.46 4.95
N ILE A 57 14.14 1.70 4.70
CA ILE A 57 13.51 1.47 3.39
C ILE A 57 13.28 2.78 2.66
N ILE A 58 13.87 2.88 1.48
CA ILE A 58 13.72 4.04 0.61
C ILE A 58 12.37 3.97 -0.10
N ILE A 59 11.46 4.86 0.29
CA ILE A 59 10.17 5.07 -0.36
C ILE A 59 10.13 6.44 -1.05
N SER A 60 9.34 6.57 -2.11
CA SER A 60 9.09 7.86 -2.77
C SER A 60 8.08 8.68 -1.98
N ARG A 61 8.10 10.01 -2.17
CA ARG A 61 7.09 10.91 -1.61
C ARG A 61 5.66 10.50 -2.02
N SER A 62 5.47 10.11 -3.27
CA SER A 62 4.18 9.60 -3.78
C SER A 62 3.74 8.26 -3.15
N THR A 63 4.69 7.48 -2.62
CA THR A 63 4.36 6.26 -1.88
C THR A 63 3.86 6.61 -0.50
N VAL A 64 4.49 7.57 0.20
CA VAL A 64 4.02 8.08 1.51
C VAL A 64 2.58 8.58 1.39
N ASP A 65 2.34 9.46 0.42
CA ASP A 65 1.02 10.04 0.13
C ASP A 65 -0.07 8.98 -0.12
N ARG A 66 0.20 8.01 -1.01
CA ARG A 66 -0.74 6.89 -1.25
C ARG A 66 -0.97 6.03 -0.01
N MET A 67 0.02 5.88 0.87
CA MET A 67 -0.14 5.11 2.10
C MET A 67 -0.95 5.89 3.14
N LEU A 68 -0.79 7.21 3.23
CA LEU A 68 -1.61 8.07 4.09
C LEU A 68 -3.09 8.03 3.70
N HIS A 69 -3.39 8.15 2.41
CA HIS A 69 -4.75 7.98 1.89
C HIS A 69 -5.29 6.58 2.17
N ARG A 70 -4.47 5.53 2.04
CA ARG A 70 -4.89 4.16 2.35
C ARG A 70 -5.16 3.93 3.85
N LEU A 71 -4.50 4.72 4.71
CA LEU A 71 -4.71 4.74 6.15
C LEU A 71 -5.84 5.71 6.57
N ASN A 72 -6.47 6.41 5.62
CA ASN A 72 -7.50 7.44 5.85
C ASN A 72 -7.05 8.55 6.82
N LEU A 73 -5.75 8.89 6.82
CA LEU A 73 -5.19 9.95 7.68
C LEU A 73 -5.29 11.35 7.04
N THR A 74 -5.61 11.40 5.75
CA THR A 74 -5.84 12.57 4.89
C THR A 74 -6.79 12.16 3.78
#